data_AF-A0A7W4EJH4-F1
#
_entry.id   AF-A0A7W4EJH4-F1
#
_cell.length_a   1.000
_cell.length_b   1.000
_cell.length_c   1.000
_cell.angle_alpha   90.00
_cell.angle_beta   90.00
_cell.angle_gamma   90.00
#
_symmetry.space_group_name_H-M   'P 1'
#
loop_
_entity.id
_entity.type
_entity.pdbx_description
1 polymer ?
#
loop_
_entity_poly.entity_id
_entity_poly.type
_entity_poly.pdbx_seq_one_letter_code
_entity_poly.pdbx_strand_id
1 'polypeptide(L)'
;GILSHCGSRGFGAEIAQYYVRVAAEQCPLPKEAQQFAWLDLSTHLGLEYWTAMNLAGDYASACHADIHRRLIRAVGGRLKARIENYHNFAWKEIHDGKEVIVHRKGATPAGEGVLGIIPASMTDTGYIVRGKGNAESFSSASHGAGRAFSRNESKTHFTQSDIKKALKAKEITLIGGNAEEAPMAYKNIETVMASQRDLVDIIGSFQPRIVRMDK
;
A
#
# COMPACT_ATOMS: atom_id res chain seq x y z
N GLY A 1 -13.63 4.61 12.80
CA GLY A 1 -12.89 3.40 12.38
C GLY A 1 -11.43 3.53 12.78
N ILE A 2 -10.66 2.45 12.71
CA ILE A 2 -9.21 2.47 12.89
C ILE A 2 -8.60 1.99 11.57
N LEU A 3 -7.64 2.74 11.04
CA LEU A 3 -6.86 2.37 9.87
C LEU A 3 -5.39 2.33 10.28
N SER A 4 -4.72 1.22 9.98
CA SER A 4 -3.27 1.12 10.07
C SER A 4 -2.72 0.93 8.65
N HIS A 5 -1.71 1.72 8.32
CA HIS A 5 -0.96 1.59 7.07
C HIS A 5 0.49 1.30 7.43
N CYS A 6 0.83 0.02 7.45
CA CYS A 6 2.17 -0.47 7.70
C CYS A 6 2.46 -1.65 6.78
N GLY A 7 3.65 -2.21 6.88
CA GLY A 7 4.04 -3.41 6.13
C GLY A 7 4.91 -4.30 6.99
N SER A 8 5.72 -5.13 6.34
CA SER A 8 6.63 -6.10 6.96
C SER A 8 7.83 -5.50 7.70
N ARG A 9 7.84 -4.19 7.97
CA ARG A 9 8.94 -3.44 8.61
C ARG A 9 10.27 -3.72 7.88
N GLY A 10 11.39 -3.75 8.61
CA GLY A 10 12.69 -4.07 8.05
C GLY A 10 12.79 -5.50 7.50
N PHE A 11 12.04 -6.45 8.05
CA PHE A 11 12.13 -7.86 7.69
C PHE A 11 11.89 -8.11 6.19
N GLY A 12 10.77 -7.63 5.64
CA GLY A 12 10.52 -7.78 4.20
C GLY A 12 11.43 -6.91 3.32
N ALA A 13 11.95 -5.80 3.84
CA ALA A 13 12.91 -4.97 3.11
C ALA A 13 14.25 -5.69 2.93
N GLU A 14 14.75 -6.36 3.97
CA GLU A 14 15.97 -7.18 3.91
C GLU A 14 15.81 -8.36 2.95
N ILE A 15 14.67 -9.06 3.00
CA ILE A 15 14.34 -10.13 2.04
C ILE A 15 14.39 -9.58 0.61
N ALA A 16 13.67 -8.48 0.34
CA ALA A 16 13.63 -7.91 -1.00
C ALA A 16 15.02 -7.48 -1.49
N GLN A 17 15.82 -6.82 -0.65
CA GLN A 17 17.17 -6.39 -1.01
C GLN A 17 18.10 -7.58 -1.31
N TYR A 18 18.01 -8.65 -0.52
CA TYR A 18 18.77 -9.87 -0.78
C TYR A 18 18.41 -10.46 -2.15
N TYR A 19 17.12 -10.71 -2.40
CA TYR A 19 16.70 -11.35 -3.65
C TYR A 19 16.82 -10.46 -4.88
N VAL A 20 16.80 -9.14 -4.75
CA VAL A 20 17.16 -8.23 -5.85
C VAL A 20 18.62 -8.43 -6.28
N ARG A 21 19.55 -8.59 -5.33
CA ARG A 21 20.96 -8.86 -5.66
C ARG A 21 21.12 -10.23 -6.30
N VAL A 22 20.49 -11.26 -5.72
CA VAL A 22 20.52 -12.63 -6.26
C VAL A 22 19.94 -12.68 -7.67
N ALA A 23 18.79 -12.02 -7.92
CA ALA A 23 18.20 -11.91 -9.25
C ALA A 23 19.16 -11.22 -10.22
N ALA A 24 19.81 -10.13 -9.80
CA ALA A 24 20.76 -9.41 -10.63
C ALA A 24 22.02 -10.23 -10.97
N GLU A 25 22.40 -11.21 -10.15
CA GLU A 25 23.54 -12.09 -10.45
C GLU A 25 23.17 -13.26 -11.37
N GLN A 26 21.93 -13.76 -11.25
CA GLN A 26 21.47 -14.96 -11.96
C GLN A 26 20.77 -14.65 -13.29
N CYS A 27 20.16 -13.47 -13.42
CA CYS A 27 19.41 -13.07 -14.61
C CYS A 27 20.33 -12.32 -15.59
N PRO A 28 20.70 -12.90 -16.75
CA PRO A 28 21.57 -12.25 -17.71
C PRO A 28 20.78 -11.18 -18.48
N LEU A 29 20.76 -9.97 -17.95
CA LEU A 29 20.18 -8.79 -18.59
C LEU A 29 21.26 -7.77 -18.96
N PRO A 30 20.99 -6.89 -19.93
CA PRO A 30 21.79 -5.70 -20.13
C PRO A 30 21.83 -4.84 -18.86
N LYS A 31 22.94 -4.13 -18.65
CA LYS A 31 23.17 -3.33 -17.45
C LYS A 31 22.05 -2.32 -17.17
N GLU A 32 21.47 -1.76 -18.21
CA GLU A 32 20.37 -0.78 -18.17
C GLU A 32 19.06 -1.41 -17.68
N ALA A 33 18.89 -2.71 -17.92
CA ALA A 33 17.72 -3.49 -17.55
C ALA A 33 17.91 -4.31 -16.27
N GLN A 34 19.11 -4.30 -15.66
CA GLN A 34 19.43 -5.15 -14.52
C GLN A 34 18.51 -4.95 -13.30
N GLN A 35 17.96 -3.74 -13.15
CA GLN A 35 16.96 -3.44 -12.12
C GLN A 35 15.63 -4.20 -12.28
N PHE A 36 15.39 -4.81 -13.45
CA PHE A 36 14.23 -5.62 -13.78
C PHE A 36 14.55 -7.13 -13.77
N ALA A 37 15.71 -7.53 -13.24
CA ALA A 37 16.06 -8.93 -13.06
C ALA A 37 15.00 -9.67 -12.24
N TRP A 38 14.75 -10.92 -12.61
CA TRP A 38 13.75 -11.78 -11.97
C TRP A 38 14.33 -13.15 -11.64
N LEU A 39 13.60 -13.89 -10.81
CA LEU A 39 13.84 -15.29 -10.51
C LEU A 39 12.63 -16.10 -10.98
N ASP A 40 12.87 -17.14 -11.76
CA ASP A 40 11.81 -18.01 -12.27
C ASP A 40 11.31 -18.95 -11.16
N LEU A 41 9.99 -19.07 -10.98
CA LEU A 41 9.38 -19.93 -9.96
C LEU A 41 9.61 -21.42 -10.16
N SER A 42 10.10 -21.86 -11.33
CA SER A 42 10.55 -23.23 -11.55
C SER A 42 11.93 -23.51 -10.95
N THR A 43 12.67 -22.47 -10.54
CA THR A 43 14.00 -22.59 -9.95
C THR A 43 13.95 -22.63 -8.42
N HIS A 44 14.99 -23.20 -7.81
CA HIS A 44 15.14 -23.22 -6.35
C HIS A 44 15.09 -21.80 -5.76
N LEU A 45 15.86 -20.86 -6.31
CA LEU A 45 15.92 -19.47 -5.84
C LEU A 45 14.59 -18.73 -6.00
N GLY A 46 13.85 -19.00 -7.09
CA GLY A 46 12.51 -18.42 -7.28
C GLY A 46 11.51 -18.92 -6.25
N LEU A 47 11.50 -20.23 -5.95
CA LEU A 47 10.65 -20.81 -4.90
C LEU A 47 11.04 -20.34 -3.49
N GLU A 48 12.34 -20.19 -3.25
CA GLU A 48 12.87 -19.66 -1.99
C GLU A 48 12.41 -18.22 -1.76
N TYR A 49 12.57 -17.36 -2.78
CA TYR A 49 12.05 -15.99 -2.74
C TYR A 49 10.53 -15.96 -2.54
N TRP A 50 9.79 -16.78 -3.27
CA TRP A 50 8.34 -16.87 -3.15
C TRP A 50 7.92 -17.19 -1.71
N THR A 51 8.59 -18.17 -1.10
CA THR A 51 8.33 -18.57 0.29
C THR A 51 8.67 -17.45 1.27
N ALA A 52 9.84 -16.81 1.09
CA ALA A 52 10.27 -15.70 1.93
C ALA A 52 9.34 -14.48 1.81
N MET A 53 8.90 -14.15 0.60
CA MET A 53 7.93 -13.07 0.34
C MET A 53 6.60 -13.35 1.04
N ASN A 54 6.08 -14.58 0.94
CA ASN A 54 4.83 -14.96 1.62
C ASN A 54 4.97 -14.86 3.14
N LEU A 55 6.08 -15.32 3.72
CA LEU A 55 6.37 -15.15 5.14
C LEU A 55 6.42 -13.67 5.55
N ALA A 56 6.99 -12.80 4.72
CA ALA A 56 6.98 -11.35 4.96
C ALA A 56 5.55 -10.76 4.90
N GLY A 57 4.69 -11.28 4.02
CA GLY A 57 3.27 -10.95 3.95
C GLY A 57 2.51 -11.34 5.22
N ASP A 58 2.72 -12.56 5.72
CA ASP A 58 2.13 -13.05 6.97
C ASP A 58 2.60 -12.22 8.17
N TYR A 59 3.90 -11.90 8.22
CA TYR A 59 4.47 -11.03 9.24
C TYR A 59 3.83 -9.63 9.22
N ALA A 60 3.61 -9.06 8.03
CA ALA A 60 2.93 -7.78 7.90
C ALA A 60 1.48 -7.83 8.42
N SER A 61 0.71 -8.87 8.06
CA SER A 61 -0.67 -9.05 8.56
C SER A 61 -0.70 -9.24 10.08
N ALA A 62 0.23 -10.02 10.64
CA ALA A 62 0.36 -10.18 12.08
C ALA A 62 0.66 -8.84 12.79
N CYS A 63 1.49 -7.98 12.19
CA CYS A 63 1.74 -6.63 12.70
C CYS A 63 0.44 -5.80 12.74
N HIS A 64 -0.35 -5.81 11.67
CA HIS A 64 -1.65 -5.14 11.62
C HIS A 64 -2.62 -5.68 12.68
N ALA A 65 -2.68 -7.01 12.84
CA ALA A 65 -3.52 -7.66 13.84
C ALA A 65 -3.17 -7.22 15.26
N ASP A 66 -1.87 -7.14 15.61
CA ASP A 66 -1.43 -6.69 16.93
C ASP A 66 -1.72 -5.21 17.17
N ILE A 67 -1.47 -4.34 16.17
CA ILE A 67 -1.81 -2.91 16.23
C ILE A 67 -3.30 -2.73 16.49
N HIS A 68 -4.15 -3.38 15.67
CA HIS A 68 -5.60 -3.28 15.82
C HIS A 68 -6.08 -3.81 17.17
N ARG A 69 -5.56 -4.95 17.63
CA ARG A 69 -5.89 -5.52 18.95
C ARG A 69 -5.60 -4.54 20.08
N ARG A 70 -4.43 -3.90 20.08
CA ARG A 70 -4.05 -2.91 21.10
C ARG A 70 -4.93 -1.66 21.04
N LEU A 71 -5.18 -1.13 19.85
CA LEU A 71 -5.99 0.08 19.67
C LEU A 71 -7.46 -0.16 20.03
N ILE A 72 -8.05 -1.28 19.60
CA ILE A 72 -9.42 -1.67 19.96
C ILE A 72 -9.56 -1.78 21.48
N ARG A 73 -8.60 -2.41 22.16
CA ARG A 73 -8.57 -2.49 23.63
C ARG A 73 -8.48 -1.11 24.28
N ALA A 74 -7.59 -0.24 23.78
CA ALA A 74 -7.36 1.08 24.35
C ALA A 74 -8.60 2.00 24.24
N VAL A 75 -9.38 1.88 23.16
CA VAL A 75 -10.62 2.66 22.98
C VAL A 75 -11.86 2.00 23.58
N GLY A 76 -11.72 0.85 24.24
CA GLY A 76 -12.86 0.07 24.76
C GLY A 76 -13.83 -0.39 23.67
N GLY A 77 -13.35 -0.53 22.43
CA GLY A 77 -14.17 -0.83 21.27
C GLY A 77 -14.40 -2.33 21.06
N ARG A 78 -15.32 -2.66 20.15
CA ARG A 78 -15.54 -4.02 19.65
C ARG A 78 -15.40 -4.02 18.12
N LEU A 79 -14.65 -5.01 17.59
CA LEU A 79 -14.53 -5.18 16.15
C LEU A 79 -15.89 -5.54 15.53
N LYS A 80 -16.32 -4.77 14.53
CA LYS A 80 -17.55 -5.02 13.76
C LYS A 80 -17.26 -5.59 12.37
N ALA A 81 -16.25 -5.03 11.71
CA ALA A 81 -15.78 -5.47 10.41
C ALA A 81 -14.29 -5.14 10.28
N ARG A 82 -13.58 -5.92 9.47
CA ARG A 82 -12.18 -5.68 9.09
C ARG A 82 -12.08 -5.79 7.57
N ILE A 83 -11.42 -4.82 6.97
CA ILE A 83 -11.02 -4.83 5.57
C ILE A 83 -9.50 -4.75 5.56
N GLU A 84 -8.86 -5.54 4.73
CA GLU A 84 -7.40 -5.68 4.66
C GLU A 84 -6.96 -5.58 3.20
N ASN A 85 -5.93 -4.79 2.95
CA ASN A 85 -5.39 -4.55 1.62
C ASN A 85 -3.88 -4.75 1.61
N TYR A 86 -3.45 -5.65 0.74
CA TYR A 86 -2.05 -5.77 0.33
C TYR A 86 -1.86 -4.93 -0.93
N HIS A 87 -0.76 -4.19 -0.99
CA HIS A 87 -0.49 -3.28 -2.11
C HIS A 87 0.95 -3.30 -2.63
N ASN A 88 1.79 -4.18 -2.06
CA ASN A 88 3.16 -4.46 -2.49
C ASN A 88 3.38 -5.96 -2.29
N PHE A 89 2.87 -6.78 -3.19
CA PHE A 89 2.89 -8.23 -3.08
C PHE A 89 2.70 -8.87 -4.46
N ALA A 90 2.87 -10.19 -4.55
CA ALA A 90 2.60 -10.95 -5.76
C ALA A 90 1.69 -12.15 -5.47
N TRP A 91 0.81 -12.47 -6.42
CA TRP A 91 -0.19 -13.53 -6.27
C TRP A 91 -0.12 -14.48 -7.46
N LYS A 92 -0.33 -15.76 -7.17
CA LYS A 92 -0.58 -16.77 -8.17
C LYS A 92 -2.07 -16.74 -8.50
N GLU A 93 -2.40 -16.39 -9.74
CA GLU A 93 -3.78 -16.18 -10.21
C GLU A 93 -4.00 -16.90 -11.55
N ILE A 94 -5.26 -17.14 -11.88
CA ILE A 94 -5.65 -17.69 -13.19
C ILE A 94 -6.30 -16.57 -13.99
N HIS A 95 -5.70 -16.23 -15.13
CA HIS A 95 -6.23 -15.27 -16.10
C HIS A 95 -6.19 -15.91 -17.49
N ASP A 96 -7.28 -15.82 -18.25
CA ASP A 96 -7.42 -16.44 -19.57
C ASP A 96 -7.04 -17.93 -19.61
N GLY A 97 -7.38 -18.66 -18.54
CA GLY A 97 -7.08 -20.09 -18.40
C GLY A 97 -5.60 -20.42 -18.14
N LYS A 98 -4.76 -19.43 -17.88
CA LYS A 98 -3.34 -19.59 -17.58
C LYS A 98 -3.03 -19.19 -16.15
N GLU A 99 -2.22 -20.01 -15.47
CA GLU A 99 -1.61 -19.63 -14.21
C GLU A 99 -0.54 -18.57 -14.46
N VAL A 100 -0.66 -17.43 -13.78
CA VAL A 100 0.26 -16.29 -13.88
C VAL A 100 0.59 -15.75 -12.50
N ILE A 101 1.72 -15.04 -12.40
CA ILE A 101 2.12 -14.34 -11.18
C ILE A 101 1.84 -12.85 -11.36
N VAL A 102 0.76 -12.38 -10.73
CA VAL A 102 0.37 -10.97 -10.77
C VAL A 102 1.15 -10.21 -9.71
N HIS A 103 2.08 -9.37 -10.16
CA HIS A 103 2.88 -8.50 -9.30
C HIS A 103 2.17 -7.17 -9.12
N ARG A 104 1.86 -6.79 -7.88
CA ARG A 104 1.29 -5.46 -7.58
C ARG A 104 2.23 -4.69 -6.67
N LYS A 105 2.67 -3.53 -7.16
CA LYS A 105 3.45 -2.54 -6.41
C LYS A 105 2.76 -1.21 -6.57
N GLY A 106 2.23 -0.64 -5.49
CA GLY A 106 1.38 0.54 -5.60
C GLY A 106 -0.10 0.25 -5.90
N ALA A 107 -0.50 -1.03 -5.97
CA ALA A 107 -1.82 -1.45 -6.46
C ALA A 107 -2.36 -2.60 -5.62
N THR A 108 -3.68 -2.71 -5.50
CA THR A 108 -4.37 -3.66 -4.61
C THR A 108 -5.34 -4.54 -5.39
N PRO A 109 -5.61 -5.78 -4.94
CA PRO A 109 -6.66 -6.62 -5.54
C PRO A 109 -8.03 -5.93 -5.51
N ALA A 110 -8.75 -6.03 -6.63
CA ALA A 110 -10.05 -5.44 -6.90
C ALA A 110 -10.92 -6.39 -7.75
N GLY A 111 -10.84 -7.70 -7.44
CA GLY A 111 -11.76 -8.70 -7.98
C GLY A 111 -13.22 -8.35 -7.68
N GLU A 112 -14.15 -8.91 -8.45
CA GLU A 112 -15.57 -8.63 -8.30
C GLU A 112 -16.03 -8.87 -6.85
N GLY A 113 -16.60 -7.85 -6.22
CA GLY A 113 -17.09 -7.93 -4.83
C GLY A 113 -16.01 -7.80 -3.75
N VAL A 114 -14.72 -7.87 -4.09
CA VAL A 114 -13.62 -7.76 -3.12
C VAL A 114 -13.62 -6.36 -2.50
N LEU A 115 -13.64 -6.29 -1.17
CA LEU A 115 -13.59 -5.02 -0.45
C LEU A 115 -12.15 -4.50 -0.38
N GLY A 116 -12.00 -3.19 -0.56
CA GLY A 116 -10.72 -2.51 -0.49
C GLY A 116 -10.78 -1.19 0.28
N ILE A 117 -9.61 -0.67 0.62
CA ILE A 117 -9.44 0.67 1.18
C ILE A 117 -8.43 1.44 0.33
N ILE A 118 -8.81 2.65 -0.07
CA ILE A 118 -7.96 3.59 -0.82
C ILE A 118 -7.72 4.82 0.07
N PRO A 119 -6.66 4.84 0.90
CA PRO A 119 -6.23 6.03 1.63
C PRO A 119 -5.70 7.13 0.69
N ALA A 120 -5.89 8.38 1.11
CA ALA A 120 -5.32 9.54 0.45
C ALA A 120 -4.12 10.08 1.24
N SER A 121 -4.13 11.35 1.62
CA SER A 121 -3.15 11.93 2.53
C SER A 121 -3.62 11.87 3.99
N MET A 122 -2.78 12.32 4.93
CA MET A 122 -3.16 12.49 6.33
C MET A 122 -4.28 13.51 6.57
N THR A 123 -4.72 14.27 5.55
CA THR A 123 -5.80 15.26 5.65
C THR A 123 -6.99 14.98 4.74
N ASP A 124 -6.85 14.11 3.76
CA ASP A 124 -7.85 13.92 2.71
C ASP A 124 -8.76 12.73 3.02
N THR A 125 -9.92 12.74 2.38
CA THR A 125 -10.88 11.65 2.45
C THR A 125 -10.26 10.37 1.88
N GLY A 126 -10.37 9.27 2.62
CA GLY A 126 -10.12 7.93 2.10
C GLY A 126 -11.43 7.24 1.76
N TYR A 127 -11.36 6.21 0.90
CA TYR A 127 -12.52 5.49 0.40
C TYR A 127 -12.50 4.03 0.81
N ILE A 128 -13.68 3.49 1.11
CA ILE A 128 -13.94 2.06 1.14
C ILE A 128 -14.55 1.72 -0.21
N VAL A 129 -13.96 0.75 -0.88
CA VAL A 129 -14.32 0.40 -2.25
C VAL A 129 -14.70 -1.07 -2.37
N ARG A 130 -15.40 -1.40 -3.45
CA ARG A 130 -15.68 -2.76 -3.89
C ARG A 130 -15.14 -2.94 -5.31
N GLY A 131 -14.34 -3.97 -5.52
CA GLY A 131 -13.79 -4.30 -6.83
C GLY A 131 -14.86 -4.70 -7.84
N LYS A 132 -14.63 -4.32 -9.11
CA LYS A 132 -15.47 -4.67 -10.27
C LYS A 132 -14.97 -5.89 -11.02
N GLY A 133 -13.78 -6.39 -10.71
CA GLY A 133 -13.20 -7.53 -11.40
C GLY A 133 -12.79 -7.24 -12.85
N ASN A 134 -12.41 -6.00 -13.17
CA ASN A 134 -11.97 -5.66 -14.51
C ASN A 134 -10.77 -6.54 -14.92
N ALA A 135 -10.94 -7.34 -15.98
CA ALA A 135 -9.93 -8.26 -16.47
C ALA A 135 -8.70 -7.54 -17.05
N GLU A 136 -8.87 -6.38 -17.70
CA GLU A 136 -7.78 -5.60 -18.28
C GLU A 136 -6.79 -5.10 -17.23
N SER A 137 -7.22 -4.94 -15.98
CA SER A 137 -6.37 -4.56 -14.86
C SER A 137 -5.86 -5.74 -14.02
N PHE A 138 -6.04 -6.98 -14.50
CA PHE A 138 -5.86 -8.19 -13.69
C PHE A 138 -6.61 -8.10 -12.36
N SER A 139 -7.85 -7.60 -12.41
CA SER A 139 -8.67 -7.36 -11.23
C SER A 139 -7.92 -6.56 -10.16
N SER A 140 -7.32 -5.43 -10.53
CA SER A 140 -6.54 -4.57 -9.65
C SER A 140 -7.05 -3.13 -9.66
N ALA A 141 -6.76 -2.40 -8.58
CA ALA A 141 -7.03 -0.96 -8.45
C ALA A 141 -5.86 -0.23 -7.78
N SER A 142 -5.91 1.10 -7.76
CA SER A 142 -4.91 1.88 -7.01
C SER A 142 -4.99 1.60 -5.51
N HIS A 143 -3.86 1.70 -4.79
CA HIS A 143 -3.90 1.60 -3.33
C HIS A 143 -4.19 2.95 -2.65
N GLY A 144 -4.12 4.07 -3.37
CA GLY A 144 -4.15 5.40 -2.75
C GLY A 144 -3.80 6.52 -3.71
N ALA A 145 -3.75 7.75 -3.19
CA ALA A 145 -3.49 8.94 -4.01
C ALA A 145 -2.14 8.91 -4.74
N GLY A 146 -1.12 8.28 -4.12
CA GLY A 146 0.24 8.32 -4.62
C GLY A 146 0.89 9.70 -4.42
N ARG A 147 2.22 9.72 -4.46
CA ARG A 147 2.98 10.95 -4.23
C ARG A 147 3.04 11.80 -5.51
N ALA A 148 2.85 13.10 -5.36
CA ALA A 148 3.15 14.11 -6.37
C ALA A 148 4.60 14.59 -6.28
N PHE A 149 5.18 14.56 -5.08
CA PHE A 149 6.56 14.96 -4.80
C PHE A 149 7.34 13.81 -4.15
N SER A 150 8.61 13.64 -4.51
CA SER A 150 9.51 12.74 -3.78
C SER A 150 9.65 13.20 -2.33
N ARG A 151 10.19 12.32 -1.47
CA ARG A 151 10.43 12.65 -0.05
C ARG A 151 11.40 13.82 0.11
N ASN A 152 12.45 13.86 -0.71
CA ASN A 152 13.43 14.93 -0.69
C ASN A 152 12.84 16.26 -1.17
N GLU A 153 12.08 16.25 -2.27
CA GLU A 153 11.37 17.45 -2.76
C GLU A 153 10.35 17.96 -1.74
N SER A 154 9.66 17.05 -1.04
CA SER A 154 8.67 17.46 -0.02
C SER A 154 9.31 18.26 1.11
N LYS A 155 10.54 17.91 1.52
CA LYS A 155 11.29 18.66 2.54
C LYS A 155 11.67 20.07 2.08
N THR A 156 11.89 20.26 0.78
CA THR A 156 12.27 21.57 0.23
C THR A 156 11.05 22.44 -0.06
N HIS A 157 9.91 21.82 -0.40
CA HIS A 157 8.68 22.54 -0.75
C HIS A 157 7.79 22.89 0.43
N PHE A 158 7.81 22.11 1.51
CA PHE A 158 6.85 22.24 2.60
C PHE A 158 7.52 22.40 3.96
N THR A 159 7.05 23.37 4.72
CA THR A 159 7.51 23.60 6.09
C THR A 159 6.58 22.92 7.10
N GLN A 160 7.08 22.75 8.33
CA GLN A 160 6.23 22.30 9.44
C GLN A 160 5.07 23.26 9.75
N SER A 161 5.22 24.55 9.41
CA SER A 161 4.14 25.53 9.56
C SER A 161 3.00 25.25 8.58
N ASP A 162 3.33 24.94 7.32
CA ASP A 162 2.35 24.61 6.29
C ASP A 162 1.53 23.39 6.66
N ILE A 163 2.20 22.34 7.16
CA ILE A 163 1.56 21.11 7.63
C ILE A 163 0.61 21.40 8.80
N LYS A 164 1.06 22.16 9.81
CA LYS A 164 0.22 22.55 10.94
C LYS A 164 -1.00 23.36 10.50
N LYS A 165 -0.83 24.28 9.54
CA LYS A 165 -1.94 25.07 8.98
C LYS A 165 -2.96 24.19 8.27
N ALA A 166 -2.51 23.26 7.44
CA ALA A 166 -3.37 22.31 6.73
C ALA A 166 -4.15 21.40 7.71
N LEU A 167 -3.48 20.88 8.75
CA LEU A 167 -4.10 20.06 9.78
C LEU A 167 -5.13 20.84 10.61
N LYS A 168 -4.78 22.07 11.03
CA LYS A 168 -5.68 22.94 11.80
C LYS A 168 -6.93 23.29 11.02
N ALA A 169 -6.81 23.56 9.72
CA ALA A 169 -7.93 23.88 8.85
C ALA A 169 -8.96 22.73 8.74
N LYS A 170 -8.54 21.48 8.97
CA LYS A 170 -9.41 20.29 8.95
C LYS A 170 -9.63 19.67 10.34
N GLU A 171 -9.20 20.36 11.40
CA GLU A 171 -9.32 19.90 12.79
C GLU A 171 -8.71 18.51 13.05
N ILE A 172 -7.52 18.26 12.49
CA ILE A 172 -6.82 16.98 12.60
C ILE A 172 -5.69 17.09 13.61
N THR A 173 -5.66 16.14 14.55
CA THR A 173 -4.56 16.00 15.50
C THR A 173 -3.47 15.11 14.93
N LEU A 174 -2.26 15.62 14.75
CA LEU A 174 -1.08 14.84 14.35
C LEU A 174 -0.20 14.55 15.56
N ILE A 175 0.20 13.28 15.71
CA ILE A 175 1.14 12.80 16.72
C ILE A 175 2.35 12.19 16.00
N GLY A 176 3.51 12.81 16.14
CA GLY A 176 4.72 12.43 15.38
C GLY A 176 4.71 13.00 13.97
N GLY A 177 5.37 12.31 13.03
CA GLY A 177 5.42 12.69 11.62
C GLY A 177 6.46 13.74 11.29
N ASN A 178 6.82 13.80 10.01
CA ASN A 178 7.83 14.70 9.48
C ASN A 178 7.35 15.37 8.18
N ALA A 179 8.17 16.28 7.64
CA ALA A 179 7.80 17.05 6.45
C ALA A 179 7.72 16.20 5.16
N GLU A 180 8.26 14.98 5.15
CA GLU A 180 8.19 14.10 3.98
C GLU A 180 6.76 13.63 3.70
N GLU A 181 5.92 13.59 4.73
CA GLU A 181 4.56 13.10 4.66
C GLU A 181 3.54 14.23 4.58
N ALA A 182 4.00 15.46 4.31
CA ALA A 182 3.15 16.63 4.15
C ALA A 182 1.93 16.31 3.28
N PRO A 183 0.70 16.65 3.71
CA PRO A 183 -0.50 16.29 2.96
C PRO A 183 -0.51 16.81 1.50
N MET A 184 0.18 17.93 1.24
CA MET A 184 0.37 18.54 -0.08
C MET A 184 1.36 17.79 -0.98
N ALA A 185 2.09 16.81 -0.44
CA ALA A 185 3.01 15.97 -1.19
C ALA A 185 2.31 14.89 -2.03
N TYR A 186 0.99 14.74 -1.87
CA TYR A 186 0.17 13.71 -2.48
C TYR A 186 -0.64 14.26 -3.66
N LYS A 187 -0.96 13.38 -4.62
CA LYS A 187 -1.86 13.74 -5.73
C LYS A 187 -3.29 13.96 -5.22
N ASN A 188 -4.10 14.64 -6.02
CA ASN A 188 -5.53 14.77 -5.73
C ASN A 188 -6.21 13.39 -5.82
N ILE A 189 -6.76 12.93 -4.70
CA ILE A 189 -7.44 11.63 -4.62
C ILE A 189 -8.68 11.57 -5.52
N GLU A 190 -9.41 12.66 -5.70
CA GLU A 190 -10.60 12.69 -6.56
C GLU A 190 -10.23 12.41 -8.02
N THR A 191 -9.08 12.92 -8.48
CA THR A 191 -8.55 12.60 -9.81
C THR A 191 -8.20 11.12 -9.91
N VAL A 192 -7.53 10.56 -8.90
CA VAL A 192 -7.18 9.14 -8.85
C VAL A 192 -8.44 8.26 -8.87
N MET A 193 -9.48 8.62 -8.11
CA MET A 193 -10.74 7.89 -8.09
C MET A 193 -11.52 8.01 -9.40
N ALA A 194 -11.51 9.19 -10.03
CA ALA A 194 -12.15 9.40 -11.32
C ALA A 194 -11.52 8.55 -12.43
N SER A 195 -10.20 8.32 -12.38
CA SER A 195 -9.45 7.52 -13.36
C SER A 195 -9.59 6.00 -13.20
N GLN A 196 -10.34 5.51 -12.20
CA GLN A 196 -10.50 4.07 -11.94
C GLN A 196 -11.95 3.65 -11.69
N ARG A 197 -12.91 4.42 -12.22
CA ARG A 197 -14.35 4.17 -12.05
C ARG A 197 -14.80 2.83 -12.61
N ASP A 198 -14.09 2.31 -13.58
CA ASP A 198 -14.26 0.99 -14.19
C ASP A 198 -13.65 -0.14 -13.34
N LEU A 199 -12.74 0.17 -12.40
CA LEU A 199 -12.06 -0.82 -11.56
C LEU A 199 -12.76 -1.06 -10.23
N VAL A 200 -13.39 -0.01 -9.65
CA VAL A 200 -14.01 -0.09 -8.32
C VAL A 200 -15.28 0.76 -8.20
N ASP A 201 -16.18 0.34 -7.31
CA ASP A 201 -17.27 1.17 -6.78
C ASP A 201 -16.91 1.74 -5.40
N ILE A 202 -17.22 3.01 -5.18
CA ILE A 202 -17.12 3.62 -3.85
C ILE A 202 -18.36 3.22 -3.05
N ILE A 203 -18.15 2.54 -1.93
CA ILE A 203 -19.23 2.11 -1.04
C ILE A 203 -19.24 2.85 0.31
N GLY A 204 -18.20 3.64 0.57
CA GLY A 204 -18.10 4.47 1.75
C GLY A 204 -16.88 5.38 1.72
N SER A 205 -16.85 6.36 2.62
CA SER A 205 -15.73 7.26 2.79
C SER A 205 -15.41 7.45 4.28
N PHE A 206 -14.20 7.86 4.57
CA PHE A 206 -13.75 8.19 5.92
C PHE A 206 -12.79 9.35 5.91
N GLN A 207 -12.81 10.15 6.97
CA GLN A 207 -11.92 11.29 7.14
C GLN A 207 -11.06 11.10 8.39
N PRO A 208 -9.74 11.33 8.30
CA PRO A 208 -8.87 11.28 9.48
C PRO A 208 -9.23 12.40 10.46
N ARG A 209 -9.18 12.07 11.76
CA ARG A 209 -9.31 13.04 12.87
C ARG A 209 -8.08 13.04 13.78
N ILE A 210 -7.48 11.86 13.94
CA ILE A 210 -6.22 11.66 14.65
C ILE A 210 -5.32 10.85 13.74
N VAL A 211 -4.11 11.35 13.52
CA VAL A 211 -3.07 10.69 12.73
C VAL A 211 -1.87 10.48 13.64
N ARG A 212 -1.37 9.24 13.68
CA ARG A 212 -0.13 8.90 14.37
C ARG A 212 0.85 8.35 13.36
N MET A 213 2.02 8.98 13.28
CA MET A 213 3.12 8.53 12.44
C MET A 213 4.34 8.22 13.30
N ASP A 214 5.30 7.49 12.73
CA ASP A 214 6.60 7.31 13.37
C ASP A 214 7.29 8.68 13.53
N LYS A 215 8.19 8.79 14.50
CA LYS A 215 8.94 10.03 14.74
C LYS A 215 10.06 10.22 13.74
#